data_AF-A0A4Q2JE82-F1
#
_entry.id   AF-A0A4Q2JE82-F1
#
_cell.length_a   1.000
_cell.length_b   1.000
_cell.length_c   1.000
_cell.angle_alpha   90.00
_cell.angle_beta   90.00
_cell.angle_gamma   90.00
#
_symmetry.space_group_name_H-M   'P 1'
#
loop_
_entity.id
_entity.type
_entity.pdbx_description
1 polymer ?
#
loop_
_entity_poly.entity_id
_entity_poly.type
_entity_poly.pdbx_seq_one_letter_code
_entity_poly.pdbx_strand_id
1 'polypeptide(L)'
;AYARVRVRERVLPVLEAELGPGVAEALARTAEQLREDERAFAEQIDEFIEEICEPAEAGIAISAAALAANPAALRQRIIRHVVDSEFGVSLSRAQTLEVARLVTDWHGQGPIDLPRGIRATRAGGHVVLSTTGSTDVLPHDHRHPA
;
A
#
# COMPACT_ATOMS: atom_id res chain seq x y z
N ALA A 1 8.04 22.59 -8.99
CA ALA A 1 7.35 23.30 -10.09
C ALA A 1 8.07 23.24 -11.45
N TYR A 2 9.42 23.28 -11.54
CA TYR A 2 10.13 23.32 -12.84
C TYR A 2 10.23 22.00 -13.63
N ALA A 3 10.08 20.84 -12.99
CA ALA A 3 10.26 19.55 -13.67
C ALA A 3 9.19 19.30 -14.76
N ARG A 4 7.91 19.56 -14.46
CA ARG A 4 6.81 19.37 -15.43
C ARG A 4 6.95 20.24 -16.67
N VAL A 5 7.39 21.50 -16.50
CA VAL A 5 7.66 22.41 -17.61
C VAL A 5 8.79 21.88 -18.49
N ARG A 6 9.92 21.46 -17.89
CA ARG A 6 11.02 20.86 -18.67
C ARG A 6 10.61 19.59 -19.40
N VAL A 7 9.78 18.74 -18.79
CA VAL A 7 9.25 17.55 -19.47
C VAL A 7 8.46 17.94 -20.72
N ARG A 8 7.53 18.89 -20.59
CA ARG A 8 6.68 19.33 -21.69
C ARG A 8 7.46 20.02 -22.81
N GLU A 9 8.35 20.94 -22.44
CA GLU A 9 9.04 21.81 -23.41
C GLU A 9 10.32 21.20 -23.99
N ARG A 10 10.92 20.20 -23.33
CA ARG A 10 12.22 19.65 -23.74
C ARG A 10 12.23 18.14 -23.94
N VAL A 11 11.52 17.37 -23.11
CA VAL A 11 11.61 15.90 -23.16
C VAL A 11 10.60 15.31 -24.13
N LEU A 12 9.31 15.69 -24.03
CA LEU A 12 8.28 15.18 -24.93
C LEU A 12 8.57 15.48 -26.42
N PRO A 13 9.05 16.68 -26.80
CA PRO A 13 9.40 16.94 -28.20
C PRO A 13 10.50 16.02 -28.73
N VAL A 14 11.50 15.69 -27.90
CA VAL A 14 12.56 14.73 -28.28
C VAL A 14 11.97 13.34 -28.48
N LEU A 15 11.08 12.89 -27.59
CA LEU A 15 10.42 11.59 -27.74
C LEU A 15 9.58 11.50 -29.01
N GLU A 16 8.85 12.57 -29.37
CA GLU A 16 8.06 12.57 -30.61
C GLU A 16 8.91 12.68 -31.87
N ALA A 17 10.04 13.39 -31.82
CA ALA A 17 10.97 13.47 -32.94
C ALA A 17 11.66 12.12 -33.23
N GLU A 18 12.04 11.37 -32.18
CA GLU A 18 12.78 10.11 -32.32
C GLU A 18 11.87 8.88 -32.49
N LEU A 19 10.70 8.85 -31.87
CA LEU A 19 9.79 7.69 -31.86
C LEU A 19 8.54 7.86 -32.74
N GLY A 20 8.31 9.08 -33.24
CA GLY A 20 7.12 9.46 -33.99
C GLY A 20 6.06 10.15 -33.13
N PRO A 21 5.08 10.82 -33.77
CA PRO A 21 4.07 11.61 -33.09
C PRO A 21 3.13 10.75 -32.23
N GLY A 22 2.53 11.35 -31.20
CA GLY A 22 1.46 10.73 -30.40
C GLY A 22 1.94 10.06 -29.10
N VAL A 23 3.23 10.16 -28.76
CA VAL A 23 3.76 9.64 -27.48
C VAL A 23 3.04 10.30 -26.29
N ALA A 24 2.85 11.62 -26.32
CA ALA A 24 2.18 12.32 -25.24
C ALA A 24 0.73 11.86 -25.07
N GLU A 25 0.01 11.65 -26.17
CA GLU A 25 -1.37 11.17 -26.16
C GLU A 25 -1.47 9.72 -25.65
N ALA A 26 -0.57 8.85 -26.10
CA ALA A 26 -0.52 7.46 -25.63
C ALA A 26 -0.25 7.35 -24.12
N LEU A 27 0.67 8.17 -23.61
CA LEU A 27 0.94 8.28 -22.17
C LEU A 27 -0.26 8.82 -21.41
N ALA A 28 -0.96 9.83 -21.95
CA ALA A 28 -2.17 10.37 -21.33
C ALA A 28 -3.29 9.32 -21.25
N ARG A 29 -3.53 8.56 -22.33
CA ARG A 29 -4.50 7.46 -22.36
C ARG A 29 -4.16 6.36 -21.35
N THR A 30 -2.91 5.92 -21.32
CA THR A 30 -2.44 4.92 -20.34
C THR A 30 -2.62 5.42 -18.91
N ALA A 31 -2.30 6.69 -18.66
CA ALA A 31 -2.46 7.28 -17.34
C ALA A 31 -3.93 7.42 -16.92
N GLU A 32 -4.86 7.62 -17.86
CA GLU A 32 -6.31 7.62 -17.55
C GLU A 32 -6.80 6.21 -17.25
N GLN A 33 -6.44 5.21 -18.06
CA GLN A 33 -6.79 3.81 -17.80
C GLN A 33 -6.32 3.37 -16.39
N LEU A 34 -5.09 3.69 -16.03
CA LEU A 34 -4.57 3.39 -14.69
C LEU A 34 -5.31 4.15 -13.57
N ARG A 35 -5.79 5.38 -13.83
CA ARG A 35 -6.59 6.15 -12.86
C ARG A 35 -7.98 5.54 -12.67
N GLU A 36 -8.61 5.08 -13.74
CA GLU A 36 -9.90 4.39 -13.69
C GLU A 36 -9.80 3.11 -12.87
N ASP A 37 -8.81 2.26 -13.16
CA ASP A 37 -8.53 1.04 -12.39
C ASP A 37 -8.23 1.36 -10.92
N GLU A 38 -7.45 2.40 -10.67
CA GLU A 38 -7.10 2.85 -9.32
C GLU A 38 -8.33 3.29 -8.52
N ARG A 39 -9.26 4.03 -9.13
CA ARG A 39 -10.51 4.41 -8.46
C ARG A 39 -11.39 3.21 -8.18
N ALA A 40 -11.57 2.33 -9.16
CA ALA A 40 -12.38 1.12 -8.99
C ALA A 40 -11.90 0.22 -7.84
N PHE A 41 -10.58 0.13 -7.64
CA PHE A 41 -10.01 -0.62 -6.52
C PHE A 41 -10.04 0.11 -5.18
N ALA A 42 -10.10 1.45 -5.15
CA ALA A 42 -10.06 2.19 -3.90
C ALA A 42 -11.29 1.88 -3.04
N GLU A 43 -12.49 2.00 -3.60
CA GLU A 43 -13.75 1.76 -2.88
C GLU A 43 -13.83 0.33 -2.32
N GLN A 44 -13.45 -0.68 -3.12
CA GLN A 44 -13.44 -2.07 -2.68
C GLN A 44 -12.41 -2.38 -1.59
N ILE A 45 -11.29 -1.65 -1.57
CA ILE A 45 -10.25 -1.85 -0.57
C ILE A 45 -10.65 -1.25 0.76
N ASP A 46 -11.32 -0.11 0.76
CA ASP A 46 -11.80 0.54 1.99
C ASP A 46 -12.76 -0.39 2.75
N GLU A 47 -13.74 -0.97 2.06
CA GLU A 47 -14.65 -1.97 2.64
C GLU A 47 -13.91 -3.22 3.14
N PHE A 48 -12.99 -3.75 2.33
CA PHE A 48 -12.25 -4.96 2.69
C PHE A 48 -11.32 -4.76 3.89
N ILE A 49 -10.75 -3.57 4.05
CA ILE A 49 -9.85 -3.23 5.17
C ILE A 49 -10.57 -3.32 6.51
N GLU A 50 -11.84 -2.88 6.58
CA GLU A 50 -12.64 -2.96 7.81
C GLU A 50 -12.82 -4.41 8.29
N GLU A 51 -12.89 -5.38 7.37
CA GLU A 51 -13.05 -6.80 7.69
C GLU A 51 -11.76 -7.48 8.16
N ILE A 52 -10.60 -7.01 7.70
CA ILE A 52 -9.33 -7.73 7.87
C ILE A 52 -8.37 -7.04 8.83
N CYS A 53 -8.71 -5.85 9.31
CA CYS A 53 -7.88 -5.07 10.22
C CYS A 53 -8.47 -5.02 11.63
N GLU A 54 -7.58 -5.09 12.61
CA GLU A 54 -7.89 -5.00 14.02
C GLU A 54 -7.02 -3.92 14.67
N PRO A 55 -7.55 -3.13 15.62
CA PRO A 55 -6.74 -2.18 16.37
C PRO A 55 -5.59 -2.91 17.09
N ALA A 56 -4.42 -2.30 17.15
CA ALA A 56 -3.29 -2.78 17.93
C ALA A 56 -2.74 -1.66 18.82
N GLU A 57 -1.96 -2.02 19.83
CA GLU A 57 -1.32 -1.02 20.68
C GLU A 57 -0.39 -0.10 19.86
N ALA A 58 -0.73 1.19 19.86
CA ALA A 58 -0.05 2.22 19.06
C ALA A 58 0.08 1.86 17.57
N GLY A 59 -0.91 1.16 17.03
CA GLY A 59 -0.84 0.58 15.70
C GLY A 59 -2.11 -0.11 15.20
N ILE A 60 -1.93 -0.90 14.14
CA ILE A 60 -2.96 -1.70 13.48
C ILE A 60 -2.43 -3.09 13.15
N ALA A 61 -3.29 -4.09 13.25
CA ALA A 61 -3.00 -5.48 12.91
C ALA A 61 -3.80 -5.89 11.68
N ILE A 62 -3.14 -6.45 10.67
CA ILE A 62 -3.79 -6.90 9.43
C ILE A 62 -3.74 -8.44 9.38
N SER A 63 -4.86 -9.09 9.10
CA SER A 63 -4.92 -10.55 8.93
C SER A 63 -3.97 -11.01 7.81
N ALA A 64 -2.95 -11.79 8.18
CA ALA A 64 -1.99 -12.31 7.22
C ALA A 64 -2.63 -13.33 6.27
N ALA A 65 -3.62 -14.10 6.76
CA ALA A 65 -4.36 -15.04 5.92
C ALA A 65 -5.18 -14.31 4.85
N ALA A 66 -5.86 -13.23 5.22
CA ALA A 66 -6.62 -12.42 4.26
C ALA A 66 -5.71 -11.74 3.22
N LEU A 67 -4.54 -11.23 3.65
CA LEU A 67 -3.52 -10.72 2.73
C LEU A 67 -2.99 -11.81 1.78
N ALA A 68 -2.82 -13.05 2.25
CA ALA A 68 -2.34 -14.16 1.44
C ALA A 68 -3.37 -14.64 0.40
N ALA A 69 -4.67 -14.54 0.72
CA ALA A 69 -5.76 -14.91 -0.18
C ALA A 69 -5.87 -14.00 -1.42
N ASN A 70 -5.22 -12.84 -1.39
CA ASN A 70 -5.27 -11.85 -2.47
C ASN A 70 -4.09 -11.99 -3.46
N PRO A 71 -4.28 -11.66 -4.75
CA PRO A 71 -3.19 -11.47 -5.69
C PRO A 71 -2.19 -10.40 -5.21
N ALA A 72 -0.95 -10.48 -5.69
CA ALA A 72 0.12 -9.59 -5.26
C ALA A 72 -0.20 -8.10 -5.42
N ALA A 73 -0.91 -7.72 -6.49
CA ALA A 73 -1.32 -6.34 -6.73
C ALA A 73 -2.24 -5.80 -5.61
N LEU A 74 -3.26 -6.56 -5.23
CA LEU A 74 -4.20 -6.20 -4.17
C LEU A 74 -3.54 -6.21 -2.79
N ARG A 75 -2.81 -7.28 -2.44
CA ARG A 75 -2.07 -7.35 -1.17
C ARG A 75 -1.14 -6.15 -0.98
N GLN A 76 -0.35 -5.81 -2.00
CA GLN A 76 0.56 -4.67 -1.93
C GLN A 76 -0.20 -3.35 -1.80
N ARG A 77 -1.37 -3.22 -2.44
CA ARG A 77 -2.21 -2.03 -2.38
C ARG A 77 -2.84 -1.83 -1.01
N ILE A 78 -3.39 -2.90 -0.42
CA ILE A 78 -3.92 -2.91 0.96
C ILE A 78 -2.82 -2.48 1.94
N ILE A 79 -1.63 -3.08 1.86
CA ILE A 79 -0.50 -2.72 2.75
C ILE A 79 -0.17 -1.23 2.67
N ARG A 80 -0.11 -0.65 1.46
CA ARG A 80 0.17 0.79 1.30
C ARG A 80 -0.97 1.65 1.82
N HIS A 81 -2.22 1.25 1.55
CA HIS A 81 -3.39 1.99 2.00
C HIS A 81 -3.42 2.04 3.53
N VAL A 82 -3.33 0.90 4.21
CA VAL A 82 -3.36 0.84 5.68
C VAL A 82 -2.25 1.68 6.32
N VAL A 83 -1.03 1.66 5.75
CA VAL A 83 0.06 2.47 6.30
C VAL A 83 -0.13 3.96 6.06
N ASP A 84 -0.71 4.35 4.92
CA ASP A 84 -1.01 5.74 4.63
C ASP A 84 -2.18 6.26 5.48
N SER A 85 -3.26 5.48 5.62
CA SER A 85 -4.43 5.85 6.41
C SER A 85 -4.12 5.98 7.91
N GLU A 86 -3.38 5.02 8.49
CA GLU A 86 -3.11 5.00 9.92
C GLU A 86 -1.96 5.93 10.34
N PHE A 87 -0.97 6.13 9.47
CA PHE A 87 0.27 6.84 9.86
C PHE A 87 0.62 8.03 8.96
N GLY A 88 -0.11 8.27 7.86
CA GLY A 88 0.18 9.32 6.89
C GLY A 88 1.55 9.13 6.22
N VAL A 89 1.95 7.87 5.99
CA VAL A 89 3.24 7.49 5.42
C VAL A 89 3.04 6.72 4.11
N SER A 90 3.61 7.26 3.03
CA SER A 90 3.70 6.53 1.77
C SER A 90 4.91 5.59 1.77
N LEU A 91 4.66 4.30 1.54
CA LEU A 91 5.71 3.30 1.40
C LEU A 91 6.33 3.30 0.00
N SER A 92 7.64 3.15 -0.06
CA SER A 92 8.33 2.76 -1.28
C SER A 92 7.95 1.34 -1.70
N ARG A 93 8.12 1.01 -2.98
CA ARG A 93 7.90 -0.35 -3.49
C ARG A 93 8.71 -1.39 -2.74
N ALA A 94 9.98 -1.11 -2.43
CA ALA A 94 10.84 -2.01 -1.68
C ALA A 94 10.25 -2.30 -0.29
N GLN A 95 9.89 -1.26 0.46
CA GLN A 95 9.25 -1.40 1.78
C GLN A 95 7.93 -2.17 1.70
N THR A 96 7.08 -1.90 0.70
CA THR A 96 5.83 -2.67 0.51
C THR A 96 6.11 -4.15 0.28
N LEU A 97 7.13 -4.49 -0.51
CA LEU A 97 7.49 -5.87 -0.78
C LEU A 97 8.07 -6.57 0.46
N GLU A 98 8.90 -5.88 1.24
CA GLU A 98 9.40 -6.41 2.51
C GLU A 98 8.25 -6.72 3.48
N VAL A 99 7.30 -5.79 3.64
CA VAL A 99 6.10 -6.05 4.46
C VAL A 99 5.29 -7.23 3.89
N ALA A 100 5.14 -7.32 2.57
CA ALA A 100 4.43 -8.44 1.94
C ALA A 100 5.15 -9.79 2.14
N ARG A 101 6.48 -9.83 2.29
CA ARG A 101 7.24 -11.06 2.59
C ARG A 101 6.88 -11.65 3.95
N LEU A 102 6.51 -10.82 4.93
CA LEU A 102 5.97 -11.28 6.22
C LEU A 102 4.70 -12.14 6.06
N VAL A 103 4.03 -12.04 4.91
CA VAL A 103 2.85 -12.85 4.56
C VAL A 103 3.23 -14.04 3.69
N THR A 104 3.93 -13.80 2.58
CA THR A 104 4.08 -14.80 1.51
C THR A 104 5.31 -15.68 1.62
N ASP A 105 6.30 -15.28 2.39
CA ASP A 105 7.59 -15.97 2.52
C ASP A 105 8.01 -16.03 3.99
N TRP A 106 7.05 -16.21 4.90
CA TRP A 106 7.33 -16.16 6.35
C TRP A 106 8.13 -17.39 6.82
N HIS A 107 9.24 -17.13 7.49
CA HIS A 107 10.11 -18.18 8.05
C HIS A 107 10.75 -17.74 9.39
N GLY A 108 10.10 -16.82 10.12
CA GLY A 108 10.61 -16.29 11.38
C GLY A 108 11.43 -15.01 11.25
N GLN A 109 11.18 -14.17 10.22
CA GLN A 109 11.87 -12.89 10.07
C GLN A 109 11.65 -11.98 11.28
N GLY A 110 12.66 -11.18 11.60
CA GLY A 110 12.52 -10.12 12.58
C GLY A 110 11.63 -8.97 12.06
N PRO A 111 11.39 -7.96 12.92
CA PRO A 111 10.63 -6.78 12.53
C PRO A 111 11.29 -5.99 11.39
N ILE A 112 10.47 -5.34 10.57
CA ILE A 112 10.88 -4.45 9.47
C ILE A 112 10.67 -3.01 9.91
N ASP A 113 11.74 -2.20 9.91
CA ASP A 113 11.64 -0.77 10.20
C ASP A 113 11.16 0.00 8.95
N LEU A 114 10.15 0.83 9.15
CA LEU A 114 9.51 1.67 8.16
C LEU A 114 9.72 3.16 8.51
N PRO A 115 9.39 4.10 7.61
CA PRO A 115 9.55 5.52 7.89
C PRO A 115 8.75 5.96 9.13
N ARG A 116 9.20 7.06 9.76
CA ARG A 116 8.59 7.63 10.98
C ARG A 116 8.56 6.68 12.20
N GLY A 117 9.44 5.69 12.25
CA GLY A 117 9.57 4.80 13.41
C GLY A 117 8.48 3.72 13.49
N ILE A 118 7.69 3.55 12.43
CA ILE A 118 6.74 2.44 12.32
C ILE A 118 7.53 1.15 12.15
N ARG A 119 7.08 0.07 12.79
CA ARG A 119 7.68 -1.25 12.67
C ARG A 119 6.60 -2.25 12.26
N ALA A 120 6.88 -3.00 11.20
CA ALA A 120 6.04 -4.10 10.73
C ALA A 120 6.56 -5.44 11.25
N THR A 121 5.71 -6.20 11.93
CA THR A 121 6.10 -7.49 12.53
C THR A 121 5.02 -8.53 12.25
N ARG A 122 5.42 -9.75 11.88
CA ARG A 122 4.48 -10.88 11.87
C ARG A 122 4.34 -11.40 13.30
N ALA A 123 3.13 -11.35 13.84
CA ALA A 123 2.80 -11.86 15.17
C ALA A 123 1.52 -12.69 15.10
N GLY A 124 1.63 -13.98 15.41
CA GLY A 124 0.52 -14.92 15.25
C GLY A 124 -0.08 -14.90 13.83
N GLY A 125 -1.39 -14.67 13.75
CA GLY A 125 -2.14 -14.57 12.51
C GLY A 125 -2.01 -13.23 11.76
N HIS A 126 -1.27 -12.25 12.31
CA HIS A 126 -1.33 -10.85 11.86
C HIS A 126 0.02 -10.30 11.43
N VAL A 127 -0.02 -9.35 10.48
CA VAL A 127 1.04 -8.36 10.28
C VAL A 127 0.68 -7.13 11.09
N VAL A 128 1.40 -6.88 12.18
CA VAL A 128 1.19 -5.74 13.06
C VAL A 128 2.11 -4.59 12.66
N LEU A 129 1.54 -3.41 12.47
CA LEU A 129 2.22 -2.14 12.20
C LEU A 129 2.07 -1.27 13.43
N SER A 130 3.16 -0.93 14.12
CA SER A 130 3.11 -0.13 15.36
C SER A 130 4.27 0.86 15.45
N THR A 131 4.02 2.02 16.05
CA THR A 131 5.05 3.06 16.30
C THR A 131 5.90 2.78 17.53
N THR A 132 5.43 1.93 18.45
CA THR A 132 6.20 1.46 19.62
C THR A 132 6.86 0.11 19.35
N GLY A 133 6.47 -0.56 18.27
CA GLY A 133 6.86 -1.94 17.96
C GLY A 133 6.08 -2.98 18.77
N SER A 134 5.02 -2.57 19.49
CA SER A 134 4.11 -3.51 20.14
C SER A 134 3.44 -4.41 19.11
N THR A 135 3.21 -5.66 19.51
CA THR A 135 2.49 -6.66 18.72
C THR A 135 1.13 -7.00 19.31
N ASP A 136 0.70 -6.25 20.33
CA ASP A 136 -0.53 -6.52 21.07
C ASP A 136 -1.74 -6.06 20.26
N VAL A 137 -2.49 -7.03 19.75
CA VAL A 137 -3.77 -6.81 19.08
C VAL A 137 -4.84 -6.57 20.15
N LEU A 138 -5.54 -5.45 20.02
CA LEU A 138 -6.57 -5.04 20.97
C LEU A 138 -7.88 -5.75 20.64
N PRO A 139 -8.68 -6.18 21.63
CA PRO A 139 -9.97 -6.79 21.38
C PRO A 139 -10.88 -5.82 20.61
N HIS A 140 -11.41 -6.27 19.47
CA HIS A 140 -12.52 -5.60 18.80
C HIS A 140 -13.75 -5.63 19.71
N ASP A 141 -14.16 -4.50 20.28
CA ASP A 141 -15.37 -4.40 21.10
C ASP A 141 -16.60 -4.47 20.17
N HIS A 142 -17.02 -5.68 19.81
CA HIS A 142 -18.29 -5.92 19.12
C HIS A 142 -19.47 -5.65 20.07
N ARG A 143 -19.71 -4.38 20.46
CA ARG A 143 -21.00 -3.96 21.00
C ARG A 143 -21.92 -3.56 19.86
N HIS A 144 -22.62 -4.55 19.30
CA HIS A 144 -23.89 -4.29 18.63
C HIS A 144 -24.94 -3.96 19.72
N PRO A 145 -25.59 -2.78 19.72
CA PRO A 145 -26.81 -2.60 20.50
C PRO A 145 -27.93 -3.45 19.86
N ALA A 146 -28.69 -4.13 20.73
CA ALA A 146 -29.86 -4.94 20.39
C ALA A 146 -31.05 -4.11 19.91
#